data_AF-A0A1G0K134-F1
#
_entry.id   AF-A0A1G0K134-F1
#
_cell.length_a   1.000
_cell.length_b   1.000
_cell.length_c   1.000
_cell.angle_alpha   90.00
_cell.angle_beta   90.00
_cell.angle_gamma   90.00
#
_symmetry.space_group_name_H-M   'P 1'
#
loop_
_entity.id
_entity.type
_entity.pdbx_description
1 polymer ?
#
loop_
_entity_poly.entity_id
_entity_poly.type
_entity_poly.pdbx_seq_one_letter_code
_entity_poly.pdbx_strand_id
1 'polypeptide(L)'
;MEAPDYDPEDLGRSIKEDARLRNELAFLFGTDTVELAGQIDIADLNLNNKMIDSITAGVRRLKELRDDPGAQLQLIKAMDQGARLLLCMWIMEMDLLEKIQNGSYIKTR
;
A
#
# COMPACT_ATOMS: atom_id res chain seq x y z
N MET A 1 -16.67 -30.62 18.37
CA MET A 1 -15.61 -29.83 17.72
C MET A 1 -16.23 -29.38 16.40
N GLU A 2 -16.93 -28.24 16.43
CA GLU A 2 -17.53 -27.67 15.22
C GLU A 2 -16.39 -27.15 14.33
N ALA A 3 -16.39 -27.54 13.07
CA ALA A 3 -15.50 -26.93 12.08
C ALA A 3 -15.86 -25.44 11.99
N PRO A 4 -14.88 -24.51 11.92
CA PRO A 4 -15.19 -23.12 11.67
C PRO A 4 -15.98 -23.02 10.36
N ASP A 5 -17.12 -22.34 10.38
CA ASP A 5 -17.92 -22.00 9.20
C ASP A 5 -17.04 -21.19 8.24
N TYR A 6 -16.43 -21.89 7.29
CA TYR A 6 -15.57 -21.29 6.28
C TYR A 6 -16.48 -20.91 5.11
N ASP A 7 -16.95 -19.66 5.10
CA ASP A 7 -17.76 -19.14 4.00
C ASP A 7 -16.87 -18.96 2.76
N PRO A 8 -17.05 -19.76 1.69
CA PRO A 8 -16.24 -19.63 0.48
C PRO A 8 -16.42 -18.27 -0.22
N GLU A 9 -17.51 -17.54 0.04
CA GLU A 9 -17.72 -16.19 -0.48
C GLU A 9 -16.88 -15.13 0.25
N ASP A 10 -16.45 -15.42 1.49
CA ASP A 10 -15.57 -14.54 2.28
C ASP A 10 -14.13 -14.60 1.76
N LEU A 11 -13.61 -15.81 1.48
CA LEU A 11 -12.30 -15.96 0.80
C LEU A 11 -12.32 -15.37 -0.60
N GLY A 12 -13.40 -15.57 -1.35
CA GLY A 12 -13.53 -15.01 -2.68
C GLY A 12 -13.54 -13.47 -2.70
N ARG A 13 -13.96 -12.83 -1.60
CA ARG A 13 -13.89 -11.37 -1.41
C ARG A 13 -12.49 -10.92 -1.03
N SER A 14 -11.90 -11.52 -0.01
CA SER A 14 -10.54 -11.22 0.45
C SER A 14 -9.50 -11.33 -0.68
N ILE A 15 -9.53 -12.40 -1.48
CA ILE A 15 -8.60 -12.58 -2.61
C ILE A 15 -8.76 -11.49 -3.68
N LYS A 16 -10.00 -11.03 -3.92
CA LYS A 16 -10.27 -9.95 -4.90
C LYS A 16 -9.82 -8.59 -4.38
N GLU A 17 -9.95 -8.34 -3.09
CA GLU A 17 -9.49 -7.11 -2.44
C GLU A 17 -7.96 -7.04 -2.46
N ASP A 18 -7.28 -8.13 -2.12
CA ASP A 18 -5.82 -8.25 -2.24
C ASP A 18 -5.31 -8.01 -3.66
N ALA A 19 -5.99 -8.57 -4.66
CA ALA A 19 -5.61 -8.39 -6.06
C ALA A 19 -5.81 -6.94 -6.54
N ARG A 20 -6.87 -6.26 -6.08
CA ARG A 20 -7.09 -4.83 -6.38
C ARG A 20 -6.02 -3.96 -5.75
N LEU A 21 -5.75 -4.19 -4.47
CA LEU A 21 -4.73 -3.49 -3.69
C LEU A 21 -3.35 -3.57 -4.37
N ARG A 22 -2.96 -4.79 -4.76
CA ARG A 22 -1.68 -5.04 -5.44
C ARG A 22 -1.60 -4.32 -6.79
N ASN A 23 -2.70 -4.26 -7.55
CA ASN A 23 -2.72 -3.54 -8.83
C ASN A 23 -2.57 -2.03 -8.65
N GLU A 24 -3.23 -1.45 -7.65
CA GLU A 24 -3.13 -0.02 -7.36
C GLU A 24 -1.75 0.37 -6.82
N LEU A 25 -1.16 -0.48 -5.98
CA LEU A 25 0.22 -0.36 -5.57
C LEU A 25 1.18 -0.48 -6.75
N ALA A 26 0.96 -1.45 -7.66
CA ALA A 26 1.81 -1.62 -8.83
C ALA A 26 1.73 -0.41 -9.76
N PHE A 27 0.57 0.25 -9.84
CA PHE A 27 0.42 1.50 -10.56
C PHE A 27 1.23 2.65 -9.93
N LEU A 28 1.20 2.78 -8.59
CA LEU A 28 1.87 3.87 -7.89
C LEU A 28 3.38 3.66 -7.72
N PHE A 29 3.79 2.45 -7.37
CA PHE A 29 5.16 2.10 -6.95
C PHE A 29 5.94 1.33 -8.04
N GLY A 30 5.26 0.73 -9.00
CA GLY A 30 5.82 -0.17 -9.99
C GLY A 30 5.83 -1.63 -9.52
N THR A 31 5.60 -2.55 -10.46
CA THR A 31 5.49 -4.01 -10.19
C THR A 31 6.67 -4.56 -9.40
N ASP A 32 7.90 -4.29 -9.84
CA ASP A 32 9.12 -4.79 -9.19
C ASP A 32 9.23 -4.35 -7.72
N THR A 33 8.77 -3.14 -7.42
CA THR A 33 8.81 -2.60 -6.04
C THR A 33 7.77 -3.28 -5.15
N VAL A 34 6.58 -3.57 -5.69
CA VAL A 34 5.52 -4.27 -4.96
C VAL A 34 5.90 -5.74 -4.73
N GLU A 35 6.49 -6.40 -5.73
CA GLU A 35 6.99 -7.76 -5.59
C GLU A 35 8.08 -7.85 -4.53
N LEU A 36 9.06 -6.93 -4.58
CA LEU A 36 10.13 -6.88 -3.59
C LEU A 36 9.59 -6.55 -2.18
N ALA A 37 8.64 -5.61 -2.07
CA ALA A 37 8.00 -5.26 -0.81
C ALA A 37 7.26 -6.45 -0.18
N GLY A 38 6.63 -7.32 -0.98
CA GLY A 38 5.96 -8.52 -0.49
C GLY A 38 6.89 -9.67 -0.12
N GLN A 39 8.19 -9.57 -0.39
CA GLN A 39 9.20 -10.59 -0.04
C GLN A 39 9.98 -10.25 1.23
N ILE A 40 10.02 -8.97 1.61
CA ILE A 40 10.81 -8.48 2.74
C ILE A 40 9.89 -8.33 3.94
N ASP A 41 10.23 -8.94 5.07
CA ASP A 41 9.57 -8.65 6.33
C ASP A 41 10.05 -7.29 6.87
N ILE A 42 9.13 -6.39 7.19
CA ILE A 42 9.48 -5.09 7.76
C ILE A 42 10.18 -5.20 9.11
N ALA A 43 9.95 -6.29 9.86
CA ALA A 43 10.61 -6.57 11.13
C ALA A 43 12.10 -6.90 10.96
N ASP A 44 12.50 -7.39 9.78
CA ASP A 44 13.90 -7.66 9.44
C ASP A 44 14.68 -6.39 9.06
N LEU A 45 13.97 -5.27 8.86
CA LEU A 45 14.60 -4.00 8.57
C LEU A 45 15.07 -3.31 9.86
N ASN A 46 16.36 -3.01 9.91
CA ASN A 46 16.92 -2.17 10.97
C ASN A 46 16.55 -0.69 10.74
N LEU A 47 15.29 -0.36 10.99
CA LEU A 47 14.73 0.98 10.81
C LEU A 47 15.30 1.93 11.85
N ASN A 48 15.94 3.00 11.39
CA ASN A 48 16.32 4.12 12.25
C ASN A 48 15.28 5.23 12.22
N ASN A 49 15.35 6.15 13.18
CA ASN A 49 14.40 7.27 13.30
C ASN A 49 14.27 8.09 12.01
N LYS A 50 15.37 8.28 11.26
CA LYS A 50 15.35 9.02 9.99
C LYS A 50 14.54 8.30 8.91
N MET A 51 14.60 6.97 8.86
CA MET A 51 13.79 6.16 7.94
C MET A 51 12.31 6.22 8.34
N ILE A 52 12.01 6.11 9.63
CA ILE A 52 10.64 6.20 10.17
C ILE A 52 10.02 7.58 9.87
N ASP A 53 10.78 8.65 10.06
CA ASP A 53 10.35 10.02 9.75
C ASP A 53 10.07 10.20 8.25
N SER A 54 10.91 9.61 7.39
CA SER A 54 10.75 9.64 5.94
C SER A 54 9.48 8.91 5.50
N ILE A 55 9.23 7.71 6.05
CA ILE A 55 8.01 6.94 5.80
C ILE A 55 6.78 7.74 6.25
N THR A 56 6.81 8.27 7.48
CA THR A 56 5.70 9.03 8.05
C THR A 56 5.38 10.28 7.23
N ALA A 57 6.40 11.00 6.77
CA ALA A 57 6.24 12.15 5.88
C ALA A 57 5.68 11.74 4.50
N GLY A 58 6.15 10.62 3.94
CA GLY A 58 5.64 10.06 2.69
C GLY A 58 4.17 9.69 2.77
N VAL A 59 3.76 8.96 3.81
CA VAL A 59 2.37 8.60 4.08
C VAL A 59 1.50 9.85 4.23
N ARG A 60 1.97 10.84 5.00
CA ARG A 60 1.22 12.09 5.18
C ARG A 60 0.99 12.82 3.86
N ARG A 61 2.03 12.94 3.02
CA ARG A 61 1.91 13.58 1.71
C ARG A 61 0.99 12.80 0.77
N LEU A 62 1.05 11.46 0.77
CA LEU A 62 0.11 10.64 -0.01
C LEU A 62 -1.34 10.85 0.42
N LYS A 63 -1.59 11.02 1.72
CA LYS A 63 -2.93 11.34 2.27
C LYS A 63 -3.40 12.73 1.86
N GLU A 64 -2.50 13.72 1.86
CA GLU A 64 -2.80 15.08 1.39
C GLU A 64 -3.14 15.10 -0.12
N LEU A 65 -2.59 14.14 -0.89
CA LEU A 65 -2.80 13.98 -2.33
C LEU A 65 -3.83 12.89 -2.69
N ARG A 66 -4.66 12.43 -1.74
CA ARG A 66 -5.57 11.29 -1.96
C ARG A 66 -6.53 11.43 -3.16
N ASP A 67 -6.86 12.66 -3.52
CA ASP A 67 -7.80 13.01 -4.59
C ASP A 67 -7.09 13.36 -5.92
N ASP A 68 -5.75 13.25 -5.95
CA ASP A 68 -4.92 13.50 -7.13
C ASP A 68 -3.92 12.35 -7.38
N PRO A 69 -4.35 11.30 -8.11
CA PRO A 69 -3.51 10.15 -8.43
C PRO A 69 -2.27 10.52 -9.25
N GLY A 70 -2.36 11.59 -10.06
CA GLY A 70 -1.24 12.08 -10.86
C GLY A 70 -0.15 12.67 -9.96
N ALA A 71 -0.54 13.50 -8.98
CA ALA A 71 0.38 14.05 -7.99
C ALA A 71 0.96 12.98 -7.07
N GLN A 72 0.19 11.96 -6.68
CA GLN A 72 0.71 10.80 -5.93
C GLN A 72 1.80 10.08 -6.73
N LEU A 73 1.57 9.82 -8.02
CA LEU A 73 2.56 9.19 -8.89
C LEU A 73 3.83 10.04 -9.03
N GLN A 74 3.70 11.35 -9.18
CA GLN A 74 4.85 12.26 -9.25
C GLN A 74 5.65 12.28 -7.94
N LEU A 75 4.97 12.30 -6.79
CA LEU A 75 5.60 12.19 -5.48
C LEU A 75 6.42 10.89 -5.38
N ILE A 76 5.82 9.75 -5.72
CA ILE A 76 6.51 8.46 -5.66
C ILE A 76 7.70 8.40 -6.63
N LYS A 77 7.55 8.93 -7.85
CA LYS A 77 8.63 9.01 -8.83
C LYS A 77 9.80 9.87 -8.36
N ALA A 78 9.53 10.91 -7.58
CA ALA A 78 10.56 11.80 -7.03
C ALA A 78 11.29 11.22 -5.79
N MET A 79 10.75 10.17 -5.17
CA MET A 79 11.41 9.50 -4.04
C MET A 79 12.58 8.64 -4.50
N ASP A 80 13.60 8.52 -3.64
CA ASP A 80 14.66 7.54 -3.82
C ASP A 80 14.11 6.10 -3.74
N GLN A 81 14.83 5.16 -4.35
CA GLN A 81 14.37 3.79 -4.47
C GLN A 81 14.16 3.11 -3.12
N GLY A 82 15.01 3.41 -2.12
CA GLY A 82 14.89 2.85 -0.77
C GLY A 82 13.66 3.37 -0.05
N ALA A 83 13.44 4.68 -0.05
CA ALA A 83 12.26 5.29 0.56
C ALA A 83 10.97 4.87 -0.14
N ARG A 84 10.99 4.67 -1.47
CA ARG A 84 9.85 4.14 -2.23
C ARG A 84 9.49 2.72 -1.79
N LEU A 85 10.49 1.85 -1.67
CA LEU A 85 10.30 0.47 -1.23
C LEU A 85 9.76 0.42 0.20
N LEU A 86 10.38 1.17 1.12
CA LEU A 86 9.94 1.25 2.52
C LEU A 86 8.50 1.77 2.66
N LEU A 87 8.14 2.78 1.87
CA LEU A 87 6.78 3.32 1.86
C LEU A 87 5.78 2.29 1.30
N CYS A 88 6.15 1.56 0.25
CA CYS A 88 5.33 0.47 -0.30
C CYS A 88 5.09 -0.62 0.75
N MET A 89 6.15 -1.11 1.41
CA MET A 89 6.07 -2.08 2.50
C MET A 89 5.17 -1.58 3.64
N TRP A 90 5.35 -0.34 4.07
CA TRP A 90 4.55 0.25 5.14
C TRP A 90 3.06 0.33 4.80
N ILE A 91 2.73 0.63 3.54
CA ILE A 91 1.34 0.70 3.08
C ILE A 91 0.72 -0.70 3.01
N MET A 92 1.49 -1.71 2.58
CA MET A 92 1.07 -3.11 2.54
C MET A 92 0.84 -3.68 3.95
N GLU A 93 1.76 -3.44 4.89
CA GLU A 93 1.68 -3.98 6.27
C GLU A 93 0.61 -3.32 7.14
N MET A 94 0.31 -2.05 6.92
CA MET A 94 -0.63 -1.30 7.77
C MET A 94 -2.08 -1.29 7.23
N ASP A 95 -2.36 -2.01 6.14
CA ASP A 95 -3.64 -1.91 5.39
C ASP A 95 -4.04 -0.44 5.14
N LEU A 96 -3.05 0.42 4.95
CA LEU A 96 -3.26 1.87 4.94
C LEU A 96 -4.03 2.32 3.70
N LEU A 97 -4.06 1.49 2.66
CA LEU A 97 -4.81 1.75 1.43
C LEU A 97 -6.32 1.75 1.66
N GLU A 98 -6.90 0.84 2.45
CA GLU A 98 -8.33 0.91 2.79
C GLU A 98 -8.69 2.27 3.43
N LYS A 99 -7.80 2.81 4.26
CA LYS A 99 -7.99 4.10 4.94
C LYS A 99 -7.67 5.31 4.06
N ILE A 100 -6.89 5.14 3.00
CA ILE A 100 -6.59 6.19 2.01
C ILE A 100 -7.66 6.22 0.90
N GLN A 101 -8.27 5.08 0.58
CA GLN A 101 -9.16 4.88 -0.58
C GLN A 101 -10.65 5.02 -0.29
N ASN A 102 -11.09 4.97 0.98
CA ASN A 102 -12.48 5.26 1.36
C ASN A 102 -12.96 6.68 1.00
N GLY A 103 -12.16 7.48 0.29
CA GLY A 103 -12.54 8.78 -0.25
C GLY A 103 -12.69 8.90 -1.76
N SER A 104 -12.04 8.10 -2.63
CA SER A 104 -11.88 8.58 -4.02
C SER A 104 -11.40 7.58 -5.09
N TYR A 105 -12.13 6.50 -5.37
CA TYR A 105 -12.04 5.84 -6.70
C TYR A 105 -13.37 5.36 -7.28
N ILE A 106 -14.51 5.69 -6.66
CA ILE A 106 -15.82 5.51 -7.30
C ILE A 106 -16.24 6.82 -7.97
N LYS A 107 -15.72 7.06 -9.17
CA LYS A 107 -16.38 7.93 -10.14
C LYS A 107 -17.53 7.13 -10.77
N THR A 108 -18.63 6.95 -10.04
CA THR A 108 -19.91 6.65 -10.68
C THR A 108 -20.56 7.98 -11.07
N ARG A 109 -20.32 8.30 -12.34
CA ARG A 109 -21.18 8.97 -13.31
C ARG A 109 -22.49 9.58 -12.79
#